data_AF-A0A4U1BS29-F1
#
_entry.id   AF-A0A4U1BS29-F1
#
_cell.length_a   1.000
_cell.length_b   1.000
_cell.length_c   1.000
_cell.angle_alpha   90.00
_cell.angle_beta   90.00
_cell.angle_gamma   90.00
#
_symmetry.space_group_name_H-M   'P 1'
#
loop_
_entity.id
_entity.type
_entity.pdbx_description
1 polymer ?
#
loop_
_entity_poly.entity_id
_entity_poly.type
_entity_poly.pdbx_seq_one_letter_code
_entity_poly.pdbx_strand_id
1 'polypeptide(L)' 'MNLIINGESRQLDCHKVTDLVAQLSPNSQALALAINGTVVPKTQWSHRTVSDGDKIDLFSVIAGG' A
#
# COMPACT_ATOMS: atom_id res chain seq x y z
N MET A 1 -4.37 12.25 -5.56
CA MET A 1 -5.44 11.88 -4.62
C MET A 1 -4.94 11.95 -3.18
N ASN A 2 -5.81 12.19 -2.22
CA ASN A 2 -5.51 12.15 -0.80
C ASN A 2 -5.76 10.74 -0.24
N LEU A 3 -4.72 10.06 0.23
CA LEU A 3 -4.79 8.73 0.82
C LEU A 3 -4.40 8.78 2.29
N ILE A 4 -4.92 7.87 3.09
CA ILE A 4 -4.54 7.75 4.50
C ILE A 4 -3.57 6.59 4.62
N ILE A 5 -2.28 6.88 4.69
CA ILE A 5 -1.21 5.87 4.74
C ILE A 5 -0.79 5.67 6.20
N ASN A 6 -1.01 4.47 6.75
CA ASN A 6 -0.69 4.15 8.16
C ASN A 6 -1.24 5.19 9.16
N GLY A 7 -2.43 5.74 8.88
CA GLY A 7 -3.07 6.78 9.68
C GLY A 7 -2.68 8.23 9.34
N GLU A 8 -1.71 8.46 8.47
CA GLU A 8 -1.31 9.80 8.02
C GLU A 8 -1.92 10.15 6.66
N SER A 9 -2.53 11.33 6.56
CA SER A 9 -3.04 11.83 5.27
C SER A 9 -1.87 12.25 4.37
N ARG A 10 -1.80 11.68 3.17
CA ARG A 10 -0.77 11.97 2.17
C ARG A 10 -1.39 12.20 0.80
N GLN A 11 -0.91 13.23 0.12
CA GLN A 11 -1.28 13.49 -1.26
C GLN A 11 -0.34 12.71 -2.18
N LEU A 12 -0.87 11.72 -2.90
CA LEU A 12 -0.12 10.85 -3.79
C LEU A 12 -0.76 10.85 -5.17
N ASP A 13 0.07 10.80 -6.21
CA ASP A 13 -0.38 10.65 -7.58
C ASP A 13 -0.09 9.20 -8.04
N CYS A 14 -1.03 8.32 -7.73
CA CYS A 14 -0.98 6.91 -8.09
C CYS A 14 -2.39 6.35 -8.19
N HIS A 15 -2.60 5.40 -9.11
CA HIS A 15 -3.91 4.77 -9.31
C HIS A 15 -3.88 3.27 -9.06
N LYS A 16 -2.70 2.65 -9.02
CA LYS A 16 -2.51 1.23 -8.73
C LYS A 16 -1.73 1.02 -7.45
N VAL A 17 -2.00 -0.11 -6.80
CA VAL A 17 -1.26 -0.54 -5.61
C VAL A 17 0.23 -0.70 -5.89
N THR A 18 0.61 -1.17 -7.09
CA THR A 18 2.02 -1.31 -7.49
C THR A 18 2.76 0.02 -7.48
N ASP A 19 2.13 1.09 -7.98
CA ASP A 19 2.73 2.42 -8.08
C ASP A 19 2.86 3.04 -6.69
N LEU A 20 1.83 2.88 -5.86
CA LEU A 20 1.83 3.29 -4.47
C LEU A 20 2.97 2.63 -3.69
N VAL A 21 3.13 1.31 -3.81
CA VAL A 21 4.21 0.58 -3.15
C VAL A 21 5.58 1.02 -3.65
N ALA A 22 5.74 1.24 -4.95
CA ALA A 22 6.99 1.72 -5.52
C ALA A 22 7.39 3.11 -5.01
N GLN A 23 6.41 4.01 -4.81
CA GLN A 23 6.64 5.34 -4.26
C GLN A 23 6.97 5.32 -2.75
N LEU A 24 6.28 4.47 -1.98
CA LEU A 24 6.39 4.48 -0.51
C LEU A 24 7.46 3.55 0.05
N SER A 25 7.81 2.47 -0.65
CA SER A 25 8.73 1.44 -0.16
C SER A 25 9.44 0.71 -1.31
N PRO A 26 10.27 1.41 -2.10
CA PRO A 26 10.90 0.87 -3.32
C PRO A 26 11.82 -0.34 -3.09
N ASN A 27 12.36 -0.52 -1.89
CA ASN A 27 13.34 -1.57 -1.57
C ASN A 27 12.82 -2.69 -0.67
N SER A 28 11.51 -2.74 -0.40
CA SER A 28 10.97 -3.68 0.59
C SER A 28 10.63 -5.03 -0.05
N GLN A 29 11.48 -6.04 0.17
CA GLN A 29 11.21 -7.41 -0.31
C GLN A 29 10.04 -8.08 0.41
N ALA A 30 9.82 -7.73 1.69
CA ALA A 30 8.81 -8.33 2.56
C ALA A 30 7.82 -7.26 3.03
N LEU A 31 6.86 -6.92 2.15
CA LEU A 31 5.83 -5.93 2.41
C LEU A 31 4.44 -6.56 2.27
N ALA A 32 3.57 -6.31 3.24
CA ALA A 32 2.14 -6.57 3.18
C ALA A 32 1.38 -5.24 3.14
N LEU A 33 0.23 -5.24 2.48
CA LEU A 33 -0.62 -4.06 2.32
C LEU A 33 -2.09 -4.44 2.60
N ALA A 34 -2.79 -3.57 3.31
CA ALA A 34 -4.24 -3.62 3.45
C ALA A 34 -4.87 -2.34 2.90
N ILE A 35 -6.05 -2.47 2.28
CA ILE A 35 -6.87 -1.35 1.82
C ILE A 35 -8.16 -1.38 2.62
N ASN A 36 -8.47 -0.30 3.32
CA ASN A 36 -9.65 -0.15 4.16
C ASN A 36 -9.82 -1.35 5.14
N GLY A 37 -8.71 -1.77 5.76
CA GLY A 37 -8.67 -2.90 6.69
C GLY A 37 -8.69 -4.29 6.05
N THR A 38 -8.74 -4.40 4.73
CA THR A 38 -8.70 -5.68 4.01
C THR A 38 -7.32 -5.93 3.42
N VAL A 39 -6.63 -6.99 3.87
CA VAL A 39 -5.32 -7.38 3.33
C VAL A 39 -5.45 -7.74 1.85
N VAL A 40 -4.61 -7.14 1.01
CA VAL A 40 -4.56 -7.42 -0.43
C VAL A 40 -3.40 -8.35 -0.73
N PRO A 41 -3.64 -9.59 -1.19
CA PRO A 41 -2.58 -10.51 -1.58
C PRO A 41 -1.68 -9.91 -2.66
N LYS A 42 -0.37 -10.15 -2.57
CA LYS A 42 0.63 -9.60 -3.52
C LYS A 42 0.33 -9.93 -4.98
N THR A 43 -0.26 -11.09 -5.24
CA THR A 43 -0.70 -11.53 -6.59
C THR A 43 -1.82 -10.66 -7.19
N GLN A 44 -2.56 -9.93 -6.36
CA GLN A 44 -3.65 -9.05 -6.79
C GLN A 44 -3.21 -7.59 -6.97
N TRP A 45 -1.99 -7.22 -6.56
CA TRP A 45 -1.56 -5.82 -6.56
C TRP A 45 -1.55 -5.17 -7.94
N SER A 46 -1.16 -5.91 -8.99
CA SER A 46 -1.14 -5.43 -10.38
C SER A 46 -2.54 -5.10 -10.94
N HIS A 47 -3.57 -5.72 -10.36
CA HIS A 47 -4.97 -5.58 -10.76
C HIS A 47 -5.77 -4.68 -9.82
N ARG A 48 -5.22 -4.32 -8.65
CA ARG A 48 -5.91 -3.53 -7.64
C ARG A 48 -5.61 -2.04 -7.81
N THR A 49 -6.66 -1.24 -7.86
CA THR A 49 -6.59 0.22 -7.89
C THR A 49 -6.78 0.82 -6.50
N VAL A 50 -6.25 2.02 -6.32
CA VAL A 50 -6.48 2.87 -5.14
C VAL A 50 -7.31 4.08 -5.54
N SER A 51 -8.17 4.53 -4.64
CA SER A 51 -9.08 5.66 -4.83
C SER A 51 -8.87 6.72 -3.76
N ASP A 52 -9.27 7.95 -4.08
CA ASP A 52 -9.22 9.07 -3.13
C ASP A 52 -9.97 8.72 -1.83
N GLY A 53 -9.34 9.01 -0.70
CA GLY A 53 -9.84 8.70 0.64
C GLY A 53 -9.56 7.28 1.13
N ASP A 54 -8.98 6.39 0.32
CA ASP A 54 -8.65 5.04 0.77
C ASP A 54 -7.64 5.05 1.92
N LYS A 55 -7.87 4.16 2.88
CA LYS A 55 -6.94 3.88 3.98
C LYS A 55 -6.02 2.75 3.56
N ILE A 56 -4.73 3.00 3.53
CA ILE A 56 -3.71 2.03 3.18
C ILE A 56 -2.84 1.78 4.39
N ASP A 57 -2.80 0.54 4.85
CA ASP A 57 -1.88 0.10 5.89
C ASP A 57 -0.76 -0.72 5.26
N LEU A 58 0.48 -0.32 5.50
CA LEU A 58 1.70 -0.92 5.00
C LEU A 58 2.49 -1.53 6.17
N PHE A 59 2.80 -2.82 6.05
CA PHE A 59 3.52 -3.57 7.07
C PHE A 59 4.76 -4.21 6.46
N SER A 60 5.93 -3.91 7.01
CA SER A 60 7.13 -4.71 6.71
C SER A 60 7.10 -5.97 7.56
N VAL A 61 7.26 -7.13 6.92
CA VAL A 61 7.45 -8.38 7.64
C VAL A 61 8.93 -8.47 7.98
N ILE A 62 9.25 -8.28 9.26
CA ILE A 62 10.56 -8.64 9.78
C ILE A 62 10.50 -10.15 9.97
N ALA A 63 11.20 -10.90 9.13
CA ALA A 63 11.40 -12.32 9.38
C ALA A 63 12.23 -12.44 10.67
N GLY A 64 11.57 -12.71 11.79
CA GLY A 64 12.24 -13.16 13.01
C GLY A 64 12.88 -14.52 12.72
N GLY A 65 14.15 -14.66 13.10
CA GLY A 65 14.94 -15.88 12.90
C GLY A 65 14.36 -17.13 13.55
#